data_AF-A0A819ZLE5-F1
#
_entry.id   AF-A0A819ZLE5-F1
#
_cell.length_a   1.000
_cell.length_b   1.000
_cell.length_c   1.000
_cell.angle_alpha   90.00
_cell.angle_beta   90.00
_cell.angle_gamma   90.00
#
_symmetry.space_group_name_H-M   'P 1'
#
loop_
_entity.id
_entity.type
_entity.pdbx_description
1 polymer ?
#
loop_
_entity_poly.entity_id
_entity_poly.type
_entity_poly.pdbx_seq_one_letter_code
_entity_poly.pdbx_strand_id
1 'polypeptide(L)'
;QDTKWLAKYKDNGLLSATASLGLIVLWDVDGGLSLIDKYLYSFDDNMKAGALLACGIVNCGVQNDCDPALALLGDYVSHKDTPFRVGSIVGLGLAYAGTNRDDVIELISNALREGNPSMEVISLACLSIGIIAVGSCNADVSTTLLSILLERSELELKDHFAKFIALAIGLLFLSKGEAVEPMLESLKVINEPLRSFATVLAECCAYAGTGNVLKVQRMLHICSEHFENKDEKKEGEKESSKDKDKDKDKDKKKEDETATQNAAHQAAAVLGIAMIAMGEEIGSEMALRSFGHLLRYGEPVIKRAVPLALALLSVSNPKLNIIDTLSKFSHDADHEVSYNSIFAMGIVGAGTNNARLAAMLRQLAVYHGKDMNNLFMVRLAQGLTHLGKGTMTLNPYHSDRMLLCRVSLAGLLTVLVSLFDVKQTIIGKYHYLLYFLALAIQPRMLVTFDESLRPLPVPVRVGQAVDVVGQAGKPKTITGFQTHTTPVLLAYGERAELATEEYLTLTPVLEGFAILQKNPNYVP
;
A
#
# COMPACT_ATOMS: atom_id res chain seq x y z
N GLN A 1 22.42 -26.27 4.32
CA GLN A 1 22.44 -25.87 5.75
C GLN A 1 21.42 -24.75 6.02
N ASP A 2 20.67 -24.34 4.99
CA ASP A 2 19.83 -23.14 4.96
C ASP A 2 18.38 -23.34 5.42
N THR A 3 18.05 -24.45 6.10
CA THR A 3 16.69 -24.71 6.62
C THR A 3 16.58 -24.54 8.14
N LYS A 4 17.72 -24.36 8.85
CA LYS A 4 17.75 -24.19 10.31
C LYS A 4 17.09 -22.90 10.81
N TRP A 5 16.94 -21.88 9.95
CA TRP A 5 16.24 -20.65 10.32
C TRP A 5 14.72 -20.84 10.29
N LEU A 6 14.21 -21.57 9.29
CA LEU A 6 12.77 -21.82 9.11
C LEU A 6 12.19 -22.60 10.30
N ALA A 7 12.92 -23.60 10.81
CA ALA A 7 12.53 -24.41 11.97
C ALA A 7 12.48 -23.67 13.32
N LYS A 8 12.92 -22.40 13.37
CA LYS A 8 12.80 -21.56 14.59
C LYS A 8 11.46 -20.85 14.71
N TYR A 9 10.71 -20.74 13.62
CA TYR A 9 9.44 -20.01 13.59
C TYR A 9 8.26 -20.97 13.79
N LYS A 10 7.20 -20.49 14.42
CA LYS A 10 5.96 -21.24 14.65
C LYS A 10 4.81 -20.62 13.86
N ASP A 11 3.93 -21.48 13.36
CA ASP A 11 2.64 -21.16 12.72
C ASP A 11 2.71 -20.03 11.70
N ASN A 12 2.14 -18.86 12.01
CA ASN A 12 2.07 -17.71 11.10
C ASN A 12 3.44 -17.11 10.77
N GLY A 13 4.42 -17.28 11.68
CA GLY A 13 5.81 -16.93 11.42
C GLY A 13 6.45 -17.83 10.37
N LEU A 14 6.04 -19.11 10.29
CA LEU A 14 6.50 -20.05 9.26
C LEU A 14 5.90 -19.73 7.89
N LEU A 15 4.62 -19.36 7.85
CA LEU A 15 3.93 -18.89 6.65
C LEU A 15 4.60 -17.63 6.09
N SER A 16 4.96 -16.68 6.95
CA SER A 16 5.64 -15.45 6.52
C SER A 16 7.09 -15.74 6.11
N ALA A 17 7.80 -16.57 6.86
CA ALA A 17 9.17 -16.97 6.51
C ALA A 17 9.22 -17.62 5.12
N THR A 18 8.29 -18.50 4.80
CA THR A 18 8.20 -19.11 3.45
C THR A 18 7.76 -18.12 2.38
N ALA A 19 6.78 -17.27 2.65
CA ALA A 19 6.38 -16.20 1.71
C ALA A 19 7.53 -15.23 1.38
N SER A 20 8.45 -14.98 2.34
CA SER A 20 9.62 -14.12 2.10
C SER A 20 10.61 -14.70 1.08
N LEU A 21 10.64 -16.02 0.87
CA LEU A 21 11.42 -16.63 -0.20
C LEU A 21 10.91 -16.16 -1.58
N GLY A 22 9.60 -15.93 -1.71
CA GLY A 22 9.00 -15.37 -2.93
C GLY A 22 9.48 -13.95 -3.24
N LEU A 23 9.70 -13.12 -2.20
CA LEU A 23 10.29 -11.79 -2.40
C LEU A 23 11.76 -11.84 -2.83
N ILE A 24 12.51 -12.86 -2.40
CA ILE A 24 13.93 -13.01 -2.80
C ILE A 24 14.02 -13.36 -4.28
N VAL A 25 13.07 -14.17 -4.77
CA VAL A 25 13.05 -14.66 -6.16
C VAL A 25 12.00 -13.92 -7.00
N LEU A 26 11.79 -12.63 -6.69
CA LEU A 26 10.82 -11.79 -7.39
C LEU A 26 11.13 -11.75 -8.91
N TRP A 27 10.11 -11.97 -9.74
CA TRP A 27 10.15 -11.94 -11.21
C TRP A 27 10.95 -13.05 -11.93
N ASP A 28 11.47 -14.05 -11.21
CA ASP A 28 12.12 -15.21 -11.82
C ASP A 28 11.17 -16.42 -11.87
N VAL A 29 10.49 -16.56 -13.01
CA VAL A 29 9.48 -17.60 -13.23
C VAL A 29 10.12 -18.99 -13.46
N ASP A 30 11.29 -19.05 -14.08
CA ASP A 30 11.90 -20.33 -14.46
C ASP A 30 12.72 -20.95 -13.31
N GLY A 31 13.51 -20.14 -12.61
CA GLY A 31 14.32 -20.58 -11.47
C GLY A 31 13.54 -20.61 -10.15
N GLY A 32 12.67 -19.63 -9.93
CA GLY A 32 11.98 -19.42 -8.66
C GLY A 32 10.99 -20.51 -8.30
N LEU A 33 10.23 -21.02 -9.27
CA LEU A 33 9.26 -22.08 -9.01
C LEU A 33 9.95 -23.37 -8.53
N SER A 34 11.12 -23.71 -9.07
CA SER A 34 11.87 -24.90 -8.65
C SER A 34 12.38 -24.83 -7.21
N LEU A 35 12.64 -23.62 -6.70
CA LEU A 35 13.08 -23.38 -5.34
C LEU A 35 11.91 -23.47 -4.36
N ILE A 36 10.74 -22.97 -4.76
CA ILE A 36 9.52 -23.00 -3.95
C ILE A 36 8.92 -24.41 -3.90
N ASP A 37 9.02 -25.19 -4.98
CA ASP A 37 8.51 -26.56 -5.07
C ASP A 37 9.06 -27.48 -3.97
N LYS A 38 10.33 -27.29 -3.57
CA LYS A 38 10.93 -28.03 -2.45
C LYS A 38 10.20 -27.82 -1.11
N TYR A 39 9.58 -26.66 -0.92
CA TYR A 39 8.84 -26.32 0.31
C TYR A 39 7.36 -26.75 0.25
N LEU A 40 6.80 -26.95 -0.95
CA LEU A 40 5.44 -27.47 -1.16
C LEU A 40 5.27 -28.92 -0.68
N TYR A 41 6.34 -29.73 -0.69
CA TYR A 41 6.33 -31.11 -0.22
C TYR A 41 6.58 -31.29 1.29
N SER A 42 6.75 -30.21 2.06
CA SER A 42 6.94 -30.28 3.51
C SER A 42 5.67 -30.75 4.24
N PHE A 43 5.79 -31.29 5.45
CA PHE A 43 4.64 -31.83 6.20
C PHE A 43 3.79 -30.76 6.89
N ASP A 44 4.25 -29.51 6.97
CA ASP A 44 3.57 -28.43 7.69
C ASP A 44 2.60 -27.65 6.78
N ASP A 45 1.32 -27.62 7.16
CA ASP A 45 0.26 -26.94 6.41
C ASP A 45 0.51 -25.44 6.22
N ASN A 46 1.06 -24.78 7.23
CA ASN A 46 1.44 -23.35 7.17
C ASN A 46 2.64 -23.10 6.25
N MET A 47 3.53 -24.09 6.10
CA MET A 47 4.68 -24.00 5.19
C MET A 47 4.22 -24.11 3.75
N LYS A 48 3.31 -25.04 3.45
CA LYS A 48 2.71 -25.16 2.12
C LYS A 48 1.87 -23.93 1.74
N ALA A 49 1.04 -23.43 2.67
CA ALA A 49 0.26 -22.22 2.47
C ALA A 49 1.14 -20.99 2.15
N GLY A 50 2.27 -20.84 2.85
CA GLY A 50 3.22 -19.77 2.57
C GLY A 50 4.03 -19.97 1.28
N ALA A 51 4.26 -21.22 0.86
CA ALA A 51 4.85 -21.54 -0.44
C ALA A 51 3.90 -21.17 -1.61
N LEU A 52 2.59 -21.43 -1.47
CA LEU A 52 1.58 -21.00 -2.46
C LEU A 52 1.51 -19.48 -2.57
N LEU A 53 1.57 -18.77 -1.43
CA LEU A 53 1.66 -17.31 -1.44
C LEU A 53 2.96 -16.82 -2.10
N ALA A 54 4.09 -17.50 -1.85
CA ALA A 54 5.37 -17.19 -2.49
C ALA A 54 5.30 -17.35 -4.01
N CYS A 55 4.64 -18.39 -4.54
CA CYS A 55 4.43 -18.57 -5.97
C CYS A 55 3.66 -17.38 -6.59
N GLY A 56 2.65 -16.85 -5.89
CA GLY A 56 1.93 -15.66 -6.33
C GLY A 56 2.80 -14.39 -6.33
N ILE A 57 3.68 -14.24 -5.34
CA ILE A 57 4.62 -13.11 -5.26
C ILE A 57 5.67 -13.18 -6.38
N VAL A 58 6.21 -14.35 -6.70
CA VAL A 58 7.22 -14.51 -7.78
C VAL A 58 6.64 -14.08 -9.13
N ASN A 59 5.38 -14.44 -9.39
CA ASN A 59 4.68 -14.12 -10.63
C ASN A 59 4.04 -12.72 -10.63
N CYS A 60 4.29 -11.89 -9.62
CA CYS A 60 3.75 -10.53 -9.54
C CYS A 60 4.22 -9.68 -10.73
N GLY A 61 3.30 -9.34 -11.63
CA GLY A 61 3.59 -8.47 -12.78
C GLY A 61 4.32 -9.13 -13.95
N VAL A 62 4.54 -10.45 -13.91
CA VAL A 62 5.08 -11.22 -15.05
C VAL A 62 3.94 -12.03 -15.69
N GLN A 63 3.66 -11.73 -16.95
CA GLN A 63 2.74 -12.52 -17.77
C GLN A 63 3.55 -13.54 -18.55
N ASN A 64 3.34 -14.82 -18.24
CA ASN A 64 3.93 -15.92 -18.98
C ASN A 64 2.80 -16.75 -19.61
N ASP A 65 2.95 -17.11 -20.89
CA ASP A 65 1.94 -17.82 -21.69
C ASP A 65 1.57 -19.21 -21.11
N CYS A 66 2.41 -19.76 -20.21
CA CYS A 66 2.18 -21.04 -19.54
C CYS A 66 1.34 -20.96 -18.25
N ASP A 67 0.88 -19.77 -17.83
CA ASP A 67 -0.03 -19.55 -16.67
C ASP A 67 0.18 -20.49 -15.44
N PRO A 68 1.42 -20.67 -14.94
CA PRO A 68 1.69 -21.63 -13.86
C PRO A 68 0.99 -21.26 -12.55
N ALA A 69 0.70 -19.97 -12.34
CA ALA A 69 0.00 -19.48 -11.17
C ALA A 69 -1.47 -19.94 -11.13
N LEU A 70 -2.20 -19.87 -12.25
CA LEU A 70 -3.59 -20.28 -12.32
C LEU A 70 -3.73 -21.79 -12.19
N ALA A 71 -2.87 -22.56 -12.86
CA ALA A 71 -2.91 -24.01 -12.82
C ALA A 71 -2.61 -24.57 -11.42
N LEU A 72 -1.63 -24.02 -10.70
CA LEU A 72 -1.30 -24.48 -9.35
C LEU A 72 -2.28 -23.95 -8.30
N LEU A 73 -2.61 -22.66 -8.34
CA LEU A 73 -3.40 -22.05 -7.26
C LEU A 73 -4.90 -22.35 -7.42
N GLY A 74 -5.39 -22.55 -8.64
CA GLY A 74 -6.80 -22.87 -8.91
C GLY A 74 -7.28 -24.14 -8.18
N ASP A 75 -6.43 -25.15 -8.10
CA ASP A 75 -6.75 -26.42 -7.44
C ASP A 75 -6.80 -26.29 -5.89
N TYR A 76 -6.07 -25.33 -5.31
CA TYR A 76 -5.98 -25.14 -3.85
C TYR A 76 -7.00 -24.12 -3.28
N VAL A 77 -7.70 -23.37 -4.14
CA VAL A 77 -8.73 -22.40 -3.71
C VAL A 77 -9.91 -23.09 -3.01
N SER A 78 -10.23 -24.33 -3.39
CA SER A 78 -11.34 -25.11 -2.80
C SER A 78 -10.94 -25.98 -1.61
N HIS A 79 -9.69 -25.91 -1.14
CA HIS A 79 -9.24 -26.75 -0.02
C HIS A 79 -9.97 -26.39 1.30
N LYS A 80 -10.13 -27.37 2.19
CA LYS A 80 -10.90 -27.24 3.45
C LYS A 80 -10.20 -26.37 4.51
N ASP A 81 -8.89 -26.24 4.38
CA ASP A 81 -8.05 -25.56 5.37
C ASP A 81 -7.92 -24.07 5.07
N THR A 82 -8.22 -23.24 6.08
CA THR A 82 -8.16 -21.79 6.03
C THR A 82 -6.83 -21.21 5.52
N PRO A 83 -5.64 -21.64 5.99
CA PRO A 83 -4.37 -21.05 5.55
C PRO A 83 -4.08 -21.33 4.07
N PHE A 84 -4.42 -22.51 3.56
CA PHE A 84 -4.26 -22.84 2.13
C PHE A 84 -5.16 -21.98 1.25
N ARG A 85 -6.41 -21.80 1.67
CA ARG A 85 -7.37 -20.95 0.97
C ARG A 85 -6.90 -19.49 0.94
N VAL A 86 -6.44 -18.98 2.08
CA VAL A 86 -5.87 -17.62 2.18
C VAL A 86 -4.64 -17.46 1.29
N GLY A 87 -3.68 -18.39 1.37
CA GLY A 87 -2.44 -18.33 0.58
C GLY A 87 -2.70 -18.38 -0.93
N SER A 88 -3.68 -19.18 -1.36
CA SER A 88 -4.03 -19.33 -2.78
C SER A 88 -4.78 -18.12 -3.33
N ILE A 89 -5.75 -17.60 -2.59
CA ILE A 89 -6.54 -16.43 -3.00
C ILE A 89 -5.66 -15.18 -3.07
N VAL A 90 -4.84 -14.93 -2.03
CA VAL A 90 -3.93 -13.78 -2.02
C VAL A 90 -2.84 -13.94 -3.09
N GLY A 91 -2.32 -15.16 -3.28
CA GLY A 91 -1.35 -15.44 -4.35
C GLY A 91 -1.89 -15.16 -5.75
N LEU A 92 -3.13 -15.57 -6.04
CA LEU A 92 -3.82 -15.26 -7.30
C LEU A 92 -4.07 -13.76 -7.47
N GLY A 93 -4.50 -13.08 -6.39
CA GLY A 93 -4.70 -11.63 -6.37
C GLY A 93 -3.42 -10.84 -6.66
N LEU A 94 -2.28 -11.30 -6.15
CA LEU A 94 -0.97 -10.69 -6.40
C LEU A 94 -0.44 -10.95 -7.80
N ALA A 95 -0.59 -12.18 -8.31
CA ALA A 95 -0.12 -12.56 -9.64
C ALA A 95 -0.92 -11.84 -10.76
N TYR A 96 -2.24 -11.76 -10.63
CA TYR A 96 -3.14 -11.22 -11.66
C TYR A 96 -3.57 -9.76 -11.43
N ALA A 97 -2.86 -9.02 -10.58
CA ALA A 97 -3.17 -7.63 -10.27
C ALA A 97 -3.22 -6.74 -11.53
N GLY A 98 -4.34 -6.04 -11.75
CA GLY A 98 -4.55 -5.13 -12.87
C GLY A 98 -4.77 -5.78 -14.25
N THR A 99 -4.81 -7.11 -14.35
CA THR A 99 -5.02 -7.82 -15.63
C THR A 99 -6.49 -7.92 -16.04
N ASN A 100 -7.44 -7.74 -15.10
CA ASN A 100 -8.88 -7.80 -15.32
C ASN A 100 -9.34 -9.05 -16.12
N ARG A 101 -8.80 -10.23 -15.78
CA ARG A 101 -9.25 -11.50 -16.35
C ARG A 101 -10.51 -12.00 -15.65
N ASP A 102 -11.55 -12.25 -16.45
CA ASP A 102 -12.85 -12.71 -15.96
C ASP A 102 -12.78 -14.14 -15.37
N ASP A 103 -12.00 -15.06 -15.96
CA ASP A 103 -11.86 -16.44 -15.46
C ASP A 103 -11.39 -16.51 -13.99
N VAL A 104 -10.44 -15.65 -13.62
CA VAL A 104 -9.87 -15.60 -12.26
C VAL A 104 -10.86 -14.96 -11.29
N ILE A 105 -11.60 -13.95 -11.75
CA ILE A 105 -12.65 -13.29 -10.97
C ILE A 105 -13.79 -14.29 -10.71
N GLU A 106 -14.22 -15.05 -11.72
CA GLU A 106 -15.25 -16.07 -11.58
C GLU A 106 -14.81 -17.18 -10.62
N LEU A 107 -13.57 -17.68 -10.72
CA LEU A 107 -13.02 -18.68 -9.81
C LEU A 107 -13.06 -18.23 -8.34
N ILE A 108 -12.61 -17.01 -8.05
CA ILE A 108 -12.62 -16.48 -6.67
C ILE A 108 -14.05 -16.19 -6.22
N SER A 109 -14.94 -15.73 -7.11
CA SER A 109 -16.35 -15.47 -6.79
C SER A 109 -17.12 -16.75 -6.46
N ASN A 110 -16.83 -17.85 -7.17
CA ASN A 110 -17.41 -19.17 -6.91
C ASN A 110 -16.90 -19.74 -5.59
N ALA A 111 -15.60 -19.59 -5.31
CA ALA A 111 -15.00 -19.99 -4.03
C ALA A 111 -15.59 -19.25 -2.82
N LEU A 112 -16.11 -18.03 -3.03
CA LEU A 112 -16.77 -17.25 -2.00
C LEU A 112 -18.22 -17.71 -1.75
N ARG A 113 -18.91 -18.19 -2.80
CA ARG A 113 -20.28 -18.72 -2.72
C ARG A 113 -20.32 -20.15 -2.15
N GLU A 114 -19.28 -20.96 -2.38
CA GLU A 114 -19.26 -22.40 -2.05
C GLU A 114 -18.74 -22.78 -0.66
N GLY A 115 -18.44 -21.84 0.24
CA GLY A 115 -18.00 -22.18 1.60
C GLY A 115 -18.66 -21.33 2.65
N ASN A 116 -18.84 -21.86 3.88
CA ASN A 116 -18.91 -21.04 5.10
C ASN A 116 -17.46 -20.64 5.45
N PRO A 117 -16.92 -19.54 4.93
CA PRO A 117 -15.53 -19.22 5.10
C PRO A 117 -15.37 -18.44 6.41
N SER A 118 -14.20 -18.53 7.03
CA SER A 118 -13.87 -17.59 8.09
C SER A 118 -13.91 -16.14 7.54
N MET A 119 -14.24 -15.18 8.41
CA MET A 119 -14.27 -13.76 8.07
C MET A 119 -12.98 -13.28 7.37
N GLU A 120 -11.84 -13.87 7.73
CA GLU A 120 -10.52 -13.59 7.14
C GLU A 120 -10.46 -13.94 5.65
N VAL A 121 -10.99 -15.11 5.26
CA VAL A 121 -10.98 -15.57 3.87
C VAL A 121 -11.86 -14.67 3.01
N ILE A 122 -13.04 -14.30 3.50
CA ILE A 122 -13.98 -13.43 2.78
C ILE A 122 -13.33 -12.08 2.49
N SER A 123 -12.77 -11.45 3.51
CA SER A 123 -12.16 -10.12 3.35
C SER A 123 -10.95 -10.13 2.44
N LEU A 124 -10.12 -11.18 2.49
CA LEU A 124 -8.97 -11.33 1.60
C LEU A 124 -9.37 -11.69 0.16
N ALA A 125 -10.45 -12.44 -0.02
CA ALA A 125 -11.04 -12.72 -1.33
C ALA A 125 -11.59 -11.45 -1.97
N CYS A 126 -12.39 -10.66 -1.24
CA CYS A 126 -12.89 -9.37 -1.70
C CYS A 126 -11.73 -8.43 -2.07
N LEU A 127 -10.71 -8.34 -1.22
CA LEU A 127 -9.52 -7.54 -1.48
C LEU A 127 -8.76 -8.00 -2.73
N SER A 128 -8.57 -9.31 -2.91
CA SER A 128 -7.87 -9.87 -4.07
C SER A 128 -8.63 -9.60 -5.37
N ILE A 129 -9.96 -9.74 -5.36
CA ILE A 129 -10.83 -9.34 -6.47
C ILE A 129 -10.68 -7.84 -6.76
N GLY A 130 -10.67 -7.00 -5.72
CA GLY A 130 -10.47 -5.55 -5.85
C GLY A 130 -9.12 -5.18 -6.47
N ILE A 131 -8.05 -5.94 -6.17
CA ILE A 131 -6.70 -5.75 -6.73
C ILE A 131 -6.58 -6.25 -8.18
N ILE A 132 -7.33 -7.30 -8.55
CA ILE A 132 -7.37 -7.78 -9.94
C ILE A 132 -8.10 -6.77 -10.84
N ALA A 133 -9.20 -6.21 -10.34
CA ALA A 133 -10.10 -5.30 -11.09
C ALA A 133 -9.85 -3.80 -10.79
N VAL A 134 -8.61 -3.39 -10.49
CA VAL A 134 -8.31 -2.00 -10.14
C VAL A 134 -8.58 -1.07 -11.32
N GLY A 135 -9.53 -0.15 -11.14
CA GLY A 135 -9.86 0.90 -12.11
C GLY A 135 -10.54 0.40 -13.40
N SER A 136 -10.91 -0.89 -13.50
CA SER A 136 -11.67 -1.41 -14.65
C SER A 136 -13.16 -1.06 -14.54
N CYS A 137 -13.70 -0.88 -13.33
CA CYS A 137 -15.12 -0.60 -13.07
C CYS A 137 -16.03 -1.69 -13.65
N ASN A 138 -15.70 -2.96 -13.42
CA ASN A 138 -16.56 -4.07 -13.82
C ASN A 138 -17.83 -4.10 -12.95
N ALA A 139 -19.01 -4.10 -13.58
CA ALA A 139 -20.31 -4.13 -12.92
C ALA A 139 -20.57 -5.47 -12.21
N ASP A 140 -20.02 -6.57 -12.74
CA ASP A 140 -20.22 -7.90 -12.14
C ASP A 140 -19.47 -8.02 -10.81
N VAL A 141 -18.28 -7.41 -10.74
CA VAL A 141 -17.46 -7.37 -9.53
C VAL A 141 -18.06 -6.44 -8.48
N SER A 142 -18.56 -5.26 -8.88
CA SER A 142 -19.18 -4.33 -7.94
C SER A 142 -20.50 -4.89 -7.38
N THR A 143 -21.29 -5.58 -8.20
CA THR A 143 -22.54 -6.23 -7.76
C THR A 143 -22.27 -7.44 -6.88
N THR A 144 -21.24 -8.26 -7.15
CA THR A 144 -20.84 -9.33 -6.23
C THR A 144 -20.37 -8.75 -4.90
N LEU A 145 -19.47 -7.76 -4.88
CA LEU A 145 -19.03 -7.11 -3.64
C LEU A 145 -20.18 -6.47 -2.85
N LEU A 146 -21.14 -5.84 -3.53
CA LEU A 146 -22.36 -5.31 -2.90
C LEU A 146 -23.24 -6.41 -2.32
N SER A 147 -23.44 -7.50 -3.04
CA SER A 147 -24.24 -8.64 -2.57
C SER A 147 -23.61 -9.28 -1.32
N ILE A 148 -22.29 -9.47 -1.35
CA ILE A 148 -21.52 -9.95 -0.20
C ILE A 148 -21.64 -9.02 1.00
N LEU A 149 -21.76 -7.71 0.78
CA LEU A 149 -21.88 -6.74 1.86
C LEU A 149 -23.32 -6.69 2.42
N LEU A 150 -24.33 -6.85 1.57
CA LEU A 150 -25.76 -6.86 1.96
C LEU A 150 -26.17 -8.15 2.69
N GLU A 151 -25.51 -9.28 2.42
CA GLU A 151 -25.77 -10.56 3.10
C GLU A 151 -25.23 -10.61 4.55
N ARG A 152 -24.50 -9.58 5.01
CA ARG A 152 -23.72 -9.63 6.26
C ARG A 152 -24.43 -9.00 7.46
N SER A 153 -24.20 -9.59 8.62
CA SER A 153 -24.83 -9.21 9.90
C SER A 153 -24.02 -8.15 10.66
N GLU A 154 -24.69 -7.37 11.52
CA GLU A 154 -24.14 -6.22 12.27
C GLU A 154 -22.93 -6.54 13.18
N LEU A 155 -22.65 -7.82 13.46
CA LEU A 155 -21.49 -8.25 14.25
C LEU A 155 -20.25 -8.47 13.37
N GLU A 156 -20.42 -8.96 12.14
CA GLU A 156 -19.34 -9.14 11.17
C GLU A 156 -18.89 -7.79 10.58
N LEU A 157 -19.79 -6.80 10.54
CA LEU A 157 -19.44 -5.42 10.18
C LEU A 157 -18.54 -4.72 11.20
N LYS A 158 -18.41 -5.25 12.43
CA LYS A 158 -17.58 -4.64 13.50
C LYS A 158 -16.13 -5.12 13.48
N ASP A 159 -15.82 -6.18 12.76
CA ASP A 159 -14.47 -6.74 12.73
C ASP A 159 -13.51 -5.90 11.89
N HIS A 160 -12.24 -5.91 12.29
CA HIS A 160 -11.12 -5.28 11.56
C HIS A 160 -11.13 -5.62 10.05
N PHE A 161 -11.59 -6.81 9.72
CA PHE A 161 -11.70 -7.35 8.37
C PHE A 161 -12.70 -6.64 7.46
N ALA A 162 -13.69 -5.95 8.02
CA ALA A 162 -14.67 -5.20 7.23
C ALA A 162 -14.05 -3.97 6.54
N LYS A 163 -12.93 -3.45 7.07
CA LYS A 163 -12.15 -2.35 6.45
C LYS A 163 -11.56 -2.76 5.09
N PHE A 164 -11.18 -4.02 4.92
CA PHE A 164 -10.64 -4.53 3.65
C PHE A 164 -11.72 -4.68 2.57
N ILE A 165 -12.96 -4.97 2.95
CA ILE A 165 -14.10 -5.01 2.02
C ILE A 165 -14.41 -3.59 1.52
N ALA A 166 -14.41 -2.60 2.42
CA ALA A 166 -14.56 -1.20 2.05
C ALA A 166 -13.43 -0.73 1.12
N LEU A 167 -12.19 -1.16 1.38
CA LEU A 167 -11.05 -0.87 0.50
C LEU A 167 -11.21 -1.52 -0.87
N ALA A 168 -11.64 -2.78 -0.94
CA ALA A 168 -11.85 -3.49 -2.21
C ALA A 168 -12.80 -2.73 -3.13
N ILE A 169 -13.91 -2.22 -2.58
CA ILE A 169 -14.85 -1.36 -3.30
C ILE A 169 -14.16 -0.08 -3.79
N GLY A 170 -13.39 0.60 -2.93
CA GLY A 170 -12.65 1.80 -3.31
C GLY A 170 -11.63 1.56 -4.44
N LEU A 171 -10.95 0.41 -4.43
CA LEU A 171 -9.95 0.04 -5.44
C LEU A 171 -10.55 -0.19 -6.83
N LEU A 172 -11.79 -0.71 -6.93
CA LEU A 172 -12.48 -0.86 -8.22
C LEU A 172 -12.63 0.48 -8.96
N PHE A 173 -12.81 1.56 -8.21
CA PHE A 173 -13.08 2.89 -8.74
C PHE A 173 -11.86 3.82 -8.78
N LEU A 174 -10.65 3.26 -8.58
CA LEU A 174 -9.43 4.07 -8.52
C LEU A 174 -9.23 4.90 -9.81
N SER A 175 -9.03 6.21 -9.66
CA SER A 175 -8.75 7.16 -10.76
C SER A 175 -9.90 7.33 -11.77
N LYS A 176 -11.12 6.88 -11.44
CA LYS A 176 -12.32 7.15 -12.23
C LYS A 176 -13.23 8.07 -11.42
N GLY A 177 -13.14 9.38 -11.64
CA GLY A 177 -13.84 10.41 -10.84
C GLY A 177 -15.36 10.24 -10.73
N GLU A 178 -16.12 10.71 -11.73
CA GLU A 178 -17.60 10.80 -11.66
C GLU A 178 -18.32 9.44 -11.69
N ALA A 179 -17.64 8.37 -12.12
CA ALA A 179 -18.21 7.02 -12.18
C ALA A 179 -18.53 6.41 -10.80
N VAL A 180 -18.15 7.07 -9.71
CA VAL A 180 -18.32 6.58 -8.32
C VAL A 180 -19.65 7.02 -7.70
N GLU A 181 -20.30 8.04 -8.25
CA GLU A 181 -21.60 8.54 -7.75
C GLU A 181 -22.69 7.46 -7.58
N PRO A 182 -22.96 6.58 -8.58
CA PRO A 182 -23.98 5.53 -8.41
C PRO A 182 -23.58 4.51 -7.32
N MET A 183 -22.29 4.28 -7.14
CA MET A 183 -21.79 3.40 -6.09
C MET A 183 -21.93 4.03 -4.71
N LEU A 184 -21.65 5.33 -4.57
CA LEU A 184 -21.88 6.06 -3.31
C LEU A 184 -23.35 6.04 -2.91
N GLU A 185 -24.25 6.13 -3.87
CA GLU A 185 -25.68 6.03 -3.63
C GLU A 185 -26.10 4.63 -3.18
N SER A 186 -25.50 3.59 -3.76
CA SER A 186 -25.69 2.21 -3.33
C SER A 186 -25.11 1.94 -1.93
N LEU A 187 -23.96 2.53 -1.61
CA LEU A 187 -23.33 2.46 -0.29
C LEU A 187 -24.15 3.18 0.80
N LYS A 188 -25.02 4.14 0.43
CA LYS A 188 -25.91 4.81 1.38
C LYS A 188 -27.03 3.91 1.92
N VAL A 189 -27.29 2.76 1.31
CA VAL A 189 -28.34 1.82 1.75
C VAL A 189 -27.88 0.96 2.93
N ILE A 190 -26.60 1.02 3.31
CA ILE A 190 -25.96 0.19 4.34
C ILE A 190 -26.16 0.76 5.76
N ASN A 191 -26.19 -0.12 6.78
CA ASN A 191 -26.27 0.22 8.22
C ASN A 191 -25.04 1.01 8.73
N GLU A 192 -25.25 1.88 9.72
CA GLU A 192 -24.21 2.71 10.35
C GLU A 192 -23.35 1.85 11.29
N PRO A 193 -22.00 1.81 11.18
CA PRO A 193 -21.04 2.90 10.90
C PRO A 193 -19.98 2.62 9.79
N LEU A 194 -19.99 1.44 9.14
CA LEU A 194 -19.08 1.14 8.03
C LEU A 194 -19.38 2.00 6.79
N ARG A 195 -20.63 2.48 6.69
CA ARG A 195 -21.11 3.36 5.62
C ARG A 195 -20.29 4.63 5.47
N SER A 196 -20.02 5.35 6.57
CA SER A 196 -19.25 6.60 6.51
C SER A 196 -17.80 6.32 6.12
N PHE A 197 -17.19 5.28 6.68
CA PHE A 197 -15.83 4.85 6.32
C PHE A 197 -15.70 4.44 4.84
N ALA A 198 -16.61 3.58 4.35
CA ALA A 198 -16.59 3.09 2.97
C ALA A 198 -16.90 4.18 1.95
N THR A 199 -17.82 5.10 2.26
CA THR A 199 -18.13 6.23 1.36
C THR A 199 -16.96 7.19 1.24
N VAL A 200 -16.31 7.58 2.34
CA VAL A 200 -15.11 8.44 2.28
C VAL A 200 -13.97 7.72 1.58
N LEU A 201 -13.72 6.45 1.88
CA LEU A 201 -12.64 5.71 1.22
C LEU A 201 -12.89 5.57 -0.29
N ALA A 202 -14.12 5.25 -0.71
CA ALA A 202 -14.49 5.19 -2.12
C ALA A 202 -14.39 6.55 -2.82
N GLU A 203 -14.85 7.64 -2.18
CA GLU A 203 -14.66 8.99 -2.69
C GLU A 203 -13.17 9.32 -2.85
N CYS A 204 -12.35 9.04 -1.85
CA CYS A 204 -10.93 9.38 -1.90
C CYS A 204 -10.15 8.54 -2.93
N CYS A 205 -10.51 7.28 -3.15
CA CYS A 205 -9.95 6.46 -4.22
C CYS A 205 -10.38 6.94 -5.63
N ALA A 206 -11.61 7.43 -5.78
CA ALA A 206 -12.11 7.98 -7.04
C ALA A 206 -11.29 9.18 -7.52
N TYR A 207 -10.98 10.09 -6.59
CA TYR A 207 -10.31 11.37 -6.84
C TYR A 207 -8.79 11.32 -6.64
N ALA A 208 -8.20 10.14 -6.46
CA ALA A 208 -6.76 9.96 -6.28
C ALA A 208 -5.97 10.61 -7.44
N GLY A 209 -4.99 11.47 -7.11
CA GLY A 209 -4.13 12.14 -8.08
C GLY A 209 -4.75 13.29 -8.87
N THR A 210 -6.02 13.67 -8.63
CA THR A 210 -6.71 14.75 -9.37
C THR A 210 -6.48 16.16 -8.82
N GLY A 211 -5.91 16.29 -7.62
CA GLY A 211 -5.62 17.61 -7.01
C GLY A 211 -6.87 18.44 -6.64
N ASN A 212 -8.08 17.87 -6.65
CA ASN A 212 -9.30 18.66 -6.46
C ASN A 212 -9.44 19.22 -5.03
N VAL A 213 -9.19 20.52 -4.88
CA VAL A 213 -9.22 21.26 -3.61
C VAL A 213 -10.59 21.22 -2.93
N LEU A 214 -11.69 21.20 -3.69
CA LEU A 214 -13.05 21.18 -3.11
C LEU A 214 -13.31 19.88 -2.34
N LYS A 215 -12.79 18.76 -2.84
CA LYS A 215 -12.90 17.47 -2.16
C LYS A 215 -11.98 17.42 -0.94
N VAL A 216 -10.76 17.96 -1.04
CA VAL A 216 -9.87 18.12 0.13
C VAL A 216 -10.52 18.97 1.23
N GLN A 217 -11.20 20.06 0.89
CA GLN A 217 -11.93 20.90 1.84
C GLN A 217 -13.07 20.16 2.54
N ARG A 218 -13.86 19.37 1.81
CA ARG A 218 -14.91 18.52 2.41
C ARG A 218 -14.32 17.49 3.38
N MET A 219 -13.21 16.87 3.02
CA MET A 219 -12.51 15.91 3.90
C MET A 219 -11.93 16.60 5.13
N LEU A 220 -11.38 17.81 4.99
CA LEU A 220 -10.93 18.62 6.12
C LEU A 220 -12.09 19.02 7.03
N HIS A 221 -13.28 19.28 6.47
CA HIS A 221 -14.47 19.58 7.27
C HIS A 221 -14.87 18.39 8.14
N ILE A 222 -14.92 17.18 7.56
CA ILE A 222 -15.15 15.91 8.26
C ILE A 222 -14.09 15.69 9.37
N CYS A 223 -12.82 15.99 9.09
CA CYS A 223 -11.75 15.93 10.09
C CYS A 223 -11.85 17.02 11.17
N SER A 224 -12.55 18.13 10.90
CA SER A 224 -12.74 19.27 11.81
C SER A 224 -13.99 19.16 12.66
N GLU A 225 -14.93 18.29 12.31
CA GLU A 225 -16.05 17.90 13.16
C GLU A 225 -15.48 17.12 14.35
N HIS A 226 -15.01 17.86 15.35
CA HIS A 226 -14.77 17.34 16.67
C HIS A 226 -16.13 17.01 17.27
N PHE A 227 -16.31 15.79 17.74
CA PHE A 227 -17.43 15.52 18.62
C PHE A 227 -17.23 16.41 19.85
N GLU A 228 -18.07 17.42 20.01
CA GLU A 228 -18.23 18.06 21.31
C GLU A 228 -18.62 16.94 22.27
N ASN A 229 -17.67 16.51 23.11
CA ASN A 229 -17.99 15.77 24.32
C ASN A 229 -19.02 16.62 25.07
N LYS A 230 -20.29 16.23 25.00
CA LYS A 230 -21.40 16.79 25.78
C LYS A 230 -21.26 16.45 27.28
N ASP A 231 -20.03 16.35 27.78
CA ASP A 231 -19.73 16.09 29.19
C ASP A 231 -19.58 17.38 30.01
N GLU A 232 -19.35 18.54 29.40
CA GLU A 232 -19.16 19.80 30.17
C GLU A 232 -20.45 20.56 30.51
N LYS A 233 -21.64 20.09 30.08
CA LYS A 233 -22.93 20.74 30.44
C LYS A 233 -23.79 19.97 31.46
N LYS A 234 -23.27 18.89 32.06
CA LYS A 234 -23.98 18.10 33.09
C LYS A 234 -23.32 18.11 34.47
N GLU A 235 -22.49 19.10 34.78
CA GLU A 235 -21.99 19.32 36.14
C GLU A 235 -22.92 20.20 37.02
N GLY A 236 -24.06 20.65 36.49
CA GLY A 236 -24.94 21.61 37.16
C GLY A 236 -25.97 21.07 38.17
N GLU A 237 -26.38 19.80 38.13
CA GLU A 237 -27.42 19.29 39.04
C GLU A 237 -27.19 17.81 39.40
N LYS A 238 -26.46 17.57 40.49
CA LYS A 238 -26.45 16.29 41.21
C LYS A 238 -26.75 16.53 42.68
N GLU A 239 -28.03 16.54 43.05
CA GLU A 239 -28.46 16.04 44.37
C GLU A 239 -29.85 15.41 44.27
N SER A 240 -29.89 14.08 44.10
CA SER A 240 -30.73 13.14 44.86
C SER A 240 -31.08 11.86 44.07
N SER A 241 -31.09 10.73 44.81
CA SER A 241 -31.52 9.36 44.47
C SER A 241 -30.48 8.40 43.84
N LYS A 242 -29.85 7.62 44.74
CA LYS A 242 -29.20 6.32 44.51
C LYS A 242 -30.26 5.28 44.13
N ASP A 243 -30.13 4.62 42.97
CA ASP A 243 -30.53 3.20 42.71
C ASP A 243 -30.66 2.84 41.20
N LYS A 244 -29.63 3.10 40.37
CA LYS A 244 -29.56 2.55 38.99
C LYS A 244 -28.13 2.27 38.52
N ASP A 245 -27.44 1.36 39.20
CA ASP A 245 -26.01 1.06 38.98
C ASP A 245 -25.73 -0.19 38.12
N LYS A 246 -26.70 -0.69 37.34
CA LYS A 246 -26.50 -1.87 36.46
C LYS A 246 -26.81 -1.67 34.97
N ASP A 247 -27.50 -0.59 34.57
CA ASP A 247 -27.72 -0.27 33.15
C ASP A 247 -26.65 0.69 32.57
N LYS A 248 -25.99 1.50 33.42
CA LYS A 248 -24.98 2.48 32.96
C LYS A 248 -23.67 1.88 32.42
N ASP A 249 -23.31 0.65 32.82
CA ASP A 249 -22.09 -0.01 32.33
C ASP A 249 -22.26 -0.67 30.95
N LYS A 250 -23.50 -0.95 30.53
CA LYS A 250 -23.79 -1.46 29.18
C LYS A 250 -23.86 -0.35 28.13
N ASP A 251 -24.32 0.84 28.52
CA ASP A 251 -24.38 2.00 27.62
C ASP A 251 -23.01 2.67 27.43
N LYS A 252 -22.17 2.75 28.48
CA LYS A 252 -20.78 3.26 28.35
C LYS A 252 -19.90 2.44 27.42
N LYS A 253 -20.02 1.10 27.42
CA LYS A 253 -19.29 0.24 26.47
C LYS A 253 -19.76 0.40 25.02
N LYS A 254 -21.05 0.70 24.81
CA LYS A 254 -21.58 0.96 23.47
C LYS A 254 -21.16 2.35 22.95
N GLU A 255 -21.08 3.34 23.84
CA GLU A 255 -20.64 4.72 23.50
C GLU A 255 -19.15 4.79 23.12
N ASP A 256 -18.26 4.11 23.87
CA ASP A 256 -16.82 4.02 23.55
C ASP A 256 -16.56 3.29 22.21
N GLU A 257 -17.36 2.26 21.89
CA GLU A 257 -17.26 1.51 20.62
C GLU A 257 -17.73 2.36 19.42
N THR A 258 -18.79 3.16 19.58
CA THR A 258 -19.24 4.09 18.52
C THR A 258 -18.28 5.25 18.27
N ALA A 259 -17.61 5.76 19.31
CA ALA A 259 -16.57 6.77 19.18
C ALA A 259 -15.35 6.22 18.41
N THR A 260 -14.94 4.99 18.68
CA THR A 260 -13.84 4.32 17.98
C THR A 260 -14.14 4.10 16.48
N GLN A 261 -15.41 3.90 16.12
CA GLN A 261 -15.86 3.65 14.75
C GLN A 261 -16.08 4.93 13.95
N ASN A 262 -16.55 6.01 14.58
CA ASN A 262 -16.57 7.35 13.96
C ASN A 262 -15.15 7.91 13.77
N ALA A 263 -14.22 7.54 14.67
CA ALA A 263 -12.81 7.89 14.53
C ALA A 263 -12.12 7.18 13.34
N ALA A 264 -12.59 5.99 12.93
CA ALA A 264 -12.06 5.30 11.74
C ALA A 264 -12.38 6.06 10.45
N HIS A 265 -13.56 6.69 10.37
CA HIS A 265 -13.94 7.56 9.25
C HIS A 265 -13.02 8.76 9.12
N GLN A 266 -12.66 9.39 10.25
CA GLN A 266 -11.68 10.47 10.27
C GLN A 266 -10.29 9.98 9.84
N ALA A 267 -9.84 8.80 10.27
CA ALA A 267 -8.56 8.21 9.83
C ALA A 267 -8.53 7.99 8.30
N ALA A 268 -9.61 7.50 7.70
CA ALA A 268 -9.74 7.37 6.25
C ALA A 268 -9.73 8.74 5.54
N ALA A 269 -10.37 9.75 6.10
CA ALA A 269 -10.36 11.11 5.54
C ALA A 269 -8.94 11.71 5.52
N VAL A 270 -8.13 11.47 6.57
CA VAL A 270 -6.72 11.90 6.62
C VAL A 270 -5.87 11.22 5.54
N LEU A 271 -6.02 9.90 5.38
CA LEU A 271 -5.36 9.16 4.31
C LEU A 271 -5.85 9.65 2.93
N GLY A 272 -7.13 9.98 2.82
CA GLY A 272 -7.75 10.52 1.61
C GLY A 272 -7.20 11.89 1.18
N ILE A 273 -6.94 12.78 2.14
CA ILE A 273 -6.27 14.06 1.87
C ILE A 273 -4.88 13.81 1.25
N ALA A 274 -4.13 12.85 1.79
CA ALA A 274 -2.83 12.49 1.21
C ALA A 274 -3.00 11.95 -0.21
N MET A 275 -3.93 11.01 -0.45
CA MET A 275 -4.18 10.42 -1.78
C MET A 275 -4.50 11.46 -2.87
N ILE A 276 -5.34 12.44 -2.55
CA ILE A 276 -5.72 13.49 -3.52
C ILE A 276 -4.52 14.42 -3.78
N ALA A 277 -3.72 14.70 -2.76
CA ALA A 277 -2.58 15.61 -2.82
C ALA A 277 -1.28 14.98 -3.37
N MET A 278 -1.22 13.66 -3.60
CA MET A 278 -0.02 13.01 -4.14
C MET A 278 0.36 13.46 -5.56
N GLY A 279 -0.62 13.95 -6.35
CA GLY A 279 -0.43 14.29 -7.77
C GLY A 279 0.29 15.61 -8.02
N GLU A 280 0.28 16.53 -7.05
CA GLU A 280 0.83 17.88 -7.22
C GLU A 280 1.78 18.24 -6.07
N GLU A 281 2.92 18.84 -6.40
CA GLU A 281 3.86 19.29 -5.37
C GLU A 281 3.25 20.37 -4.47
N ILE A 282 2.49 21.30 -5.04
CA ILE A 282 1.80 22.36 -4.29
C ILE A 282 0.75 21.76 -3.34
N GLY A 283 -0.04 20.79 -3.83
CA GLY A 283 -0.99 20.04 -3.02
C GLY A 283 -0.32 19.31 -1.85
N SER A 284 0.85 18.69 -2.10
CA SER A 284 1.61 18.00 -1.06
C SER A 284 2.09 18.96 0.05
N GLU A 285 2.53 20.17 -0.30
CA GLU A 285 2.95 21.19 0.69
C GLU A 285 1.77 21.76 1.48
N MET A 286 0.63 21.97 0.82
CA MET A 286 -0.60 22.39 1.48
C MET A 286 -1.07 21.32 2.49
N ALA A 287 -1.07 20.06 2.07
CA ALA A 287 -1.44 18.93 2.93
C ALA A 287 -0.51 18.80 4.15
N LEU A 288 0.82 18.99 3.97
CA LEU A 288 1.78 19.00 5.08
C LEU A 288 1.44 20.06 6.15
N ARG A 289 1.02 21.26 5.74
CA ARG A 289 0.61 22.32 6.67
C ARG A 289 -0.68 21.95 7.39
N SER A 290 -1.67 21.43 6.67
CA SER A 290 -2.94 20.98 7.24
C SER A 290 -2.75 19.83 8.24
N PHE A 291 -1.87 18.88 7.95
CA PHE A 291 -1.50 17.81 8.89
C PHE A 291 -0.82 18.36 10.15
N GLY A 292 -0.03 19.41 10.05
CA GLY A 292 0.54 20.09 11.22
C GLY A 292 -0.52 20.64 12.18
N HIS A 293 -1.63 21.16 11.66
CA HIS A 293 -2.77 21.60 12.48
C HIS A 293 -3.51 20.40 13.06
N LEU A 294 -3.75 19.39 12.22
CA LEU A 294 -4.46 18.17 12.60
C LEU A 294 -3.73 17.36 13.68
N LEU A 295 -2.40 17.41 13.71
CA LEU A 295 -1.58 16.80 14.76
C LEU A 295 -1.70 17.50 16.12
N ARG A 296 -1.95 18.81 16.14
CA ARG A 296 -2.09 19.59 17.38
C ARG A 296 -3.47 19.41 18.00
N TYR A 297 -4.50 19.44 17.16
CA TYR A 297 -5.90 19.50 17.60
C TYR A 297 -6.67 18.19 17.41
N GLY A 298 -6.13 17.22 16.67
CA GLY A 298 -6.80 15.97 16.37
C GLY A 298 -6.87 14.99 17.55
N GLU A 299 -7.90 14.16 17.50
CA GLU A 299 -8.10 12.99 18.35
C GLU A 299 -6.95 11.97 18.22
N PRO A 300 -6.75 11.08 19.20
CA PRO A 300 -5.68 10.07 19.17
C PRO A 300 -5.69 9.20 17.89
N VAL A 301 -6.87 8.87 17.34
CA VAL A 301 -6.99 8.08 16.11
C VAL A 301 -6.48 8.84 14.89
N ILE A 302 -6.76 10.14 14.83
CA ILE A 302 -6.21 11.05 13.81
C ILE A 302 -4.68 11.14 13.94
N LYS A 303 -4.17 11.28 15.17
CA LYS A 303 -2.71 11.30 15.43
C LYS A 303 -2.02 10.00 14.99
N ARG A 304 -2.69 8.86 15.09
CA ARG A 304 -2.19 7.56 14.57
C ARG A 304 -2.20 7.49 13.04
N ALA A 305 -3.14 8.15 12.36
CA ALA A 305 -3.27 8.12 10.91
C ALA A 305 -2.34 9.11 10.18
N VAL A 306 -1.99 10.25 10.80
CA VAL A 306 -1.16 11.28 10.15
C VAL A 306 0.22 10.77 9.70
N PRO A 307 0.99 9.99 10.48
CA PRO A 307 2.26 9.45 10.00
C PRO A 307 2.14 8.59 8.73
N LEU A 308 1.05 7.83 8.59
CA LEU A 308 0.77 7.02 7.41
C LEU A 308 0.43 7.90 6.20
N ALA A 309 -0.33 8.97 6.41
CA ALA A 309 -0.63 9.96 5.37
C ALA A 309 0.63 10.73 4.92
N LEU A 310 1.54 11.04 5.84
CA LEU A 310 2.85 11.61 5.52
C LEU A 310 3.71 10.65 4.69
N ALA A 311 3.70 9.35 5.01
CA ALA A 311 4.39 8.34 4.22
C ALA A 311 3.86 8.26 2.79
N LEU A 312 2.54 8.35 2.64
CA LEU A 312 1.89 8.30 1.34
C LEU A 312 2.21 9.55 0.49
N LEU A 313 2.31 10.75 1.09
CA LEU A 313 2.71 11.95 0.35
C LEU A 313 4.13 11.89 -0.21
N SER A 314 5.04 11.17 0.45
CA SER A 314 6.46 11.16 0.11
C SER A 314 7.04 9.75 0.00
N VAL A 315 6.36 8.88 -0.76
CA VAL A 315 6.84 7.51 -1.03
C VAL A 315 8.17 7.54 -1.78
N SER A 316 9.19 6.85 -1.26
CA SER A 316 10.55 6.83 -1.82
C SER A 316 11.18 8.23 -2.05
N ASN A 317 10.67 9.27 -1.36
CA ASN A 317 11.22 10.63 -1.38
C ASN A 317 11.59 11.09 0.03
N PRO A 318 12.87 10.98 0.43
CA PRO A 318 13.30 11.35 1.76
C PRO A 318 13.47 12.87 1.89
N LYS A 319 12.36 13.61 1.97
CA LYS A 319 12.36 15.03 2.38
C LYS A 319 12.74 15.13 3.85
N LEU A 320 13.75 15.95 4.16
CA LEU A 320 14.28 16.11 5.53
C LEU A 320 13.20 16.58 6.51
N ASN A 321 12.34 17.51 6.09
CA ASN A 321 11.26 18.02 6.94
C ASN A 321 10.34 16.91 7.42
N ILE A 322 10.00 15.95 6.55
CA ILE A 322 9.09 14.84 6.87
C ILE A 322 9.79 13.85 7.79
N ILE A 323 11.06 13.52 7.51
CA ILE A 323 11.86 12.61 8.35
C ILE A 323 12.02 13.17 9.76
N ASP A 324 12.33 14.47 9.91
CA ASP A 324 12.50 15.09 11.22
C ASP A 324 11.15 15.17 11.99
N THR A 325 10.01 15.29 11.30
CA THR A 325 8.69 15.18 11.96
C THR A 325 8.38 13.75 12.40
N LEU A 326 8.59 12.75 11.53
CA LEU A 326 8.35 11.35 11.84
C LEU A 326 9.25 10.84 12.97
N SER A 327 10.51 11.30 13.01
CA SER A 327 11.45 10.95 14.09
C SER A 327 11.03 11.53 15.46
N LYS A 328 10.25 12.62 15.49
CA LYS A 328 9.69 13.10 16.76
C LYS A 328 8.53 12.22 17.21
N PHE A 329 7.69 11.77 16.27
CA PHE A 329 6.56 10.89 16.55
C PHE A 329 6.97 9.46 16.91
N SER A 330 8.14 8.99 16.48
CA SER A 330 8.64 7.66 16.91
C SER A 330 8.93 7.58 18.41
N HIS A 331 9.16 8.71 19.09
CA HIS A 331 9.39 8.79 20.54
C HIS A 331 8.13 9.13 21.34
N ASP A 332 6.95 9.13 20.72
CA ASP A 332 5.69 9.40 21.42
C ASP A 332 5.36 8.28 22.43
N ALA A 333 4.60 8.64 23.46
CA ALA A 333 4.21 7.73 24.53
C ALA A 333 3.16 6.69 24.07
N ASP A 334 2.36 7.01 23.04
CA ASP A 334 1.45 6.04 22.44
C ASP A 334 2.21 5.11 21.48
N HIS A 335 2.27 3.83 21.85
CA HIS A 335 2.94 2.79 21.06
C HIS A 335 2.39 2.68 19.63
N GLU A 336 1.09 2.92 19.40
CA GLU A 336 0.51 2.80 18.04
C GLU A 336 0.98 3.92 17.10
N VAL A 337 1.10 5.15 17.63
CA VAL A 337 1.67 6.29 16.88
C VAL A 337 3.15 6.03 16.59
N SER A 338 3.88 5.48 17.57
CA SER A 338 5.29 5.12 17.40
C SER A 338 5.48 4.05 16.31
N TYR A 339 4.69 2.96 16.33
CA TYR A 339 4.73 1.93 15.28
C TYR A 339 4.47 2.50 13.89
N ASN A 340 3.40 3.30 13.75
CA ASN A 340 3.04 3.92 12.47
C ASN A 340 4.11 4.89 11.98
N SER A 341 4.75 5.64 12.87
CA SER A 341 5.81 6.58 12.53
C SER A 341 7.08 5.88 12.08
N ILE A 342 7.48 4.81 12.76
CA ILE A 342 8.64 3.99 12.38
C ILE A 342 8.41 3.33 11.02
N PHE A 343 7.22 2.78 10.79
CA PHE A 343 6.87 2.18 9.51
C PHE A 343 6.82 3.23 8.38
N ALA A 344 6.20 4.38 8.65
CA ALA A 344 6.16 5.51 7.73
C ALA A 344 7.57 5.96 7.30
N MET A 345 8.52 6.04 8.23
CA MET A 345 9.93 6.31 7.91
C MET A 345 10.53 5.28 6.95
N GLY A 346 10.16 4.01 7.11
CA GLY A 346 10.56 2.92 6.21
C GLY A 346 10.06 3.12 4.77
N ILE A 347 8.79 3.49 4.58
CA ILE A 347 8.20 3.77 3.26
C ILE A 347 8.83 5.00 2.60
N VAL A 348 8.99 6.10 3.37
CA VAL A 348 9.59 7.34 2.84
C VAL A 348 11.02 7.11 2.36
N GLY A 349 11.76 6.26 3.08
CA GLY A 349 13.13 5.90 2.73
C GLY A 349 13.28 4.74 1.76
N ALA A 350 12.18 4.10 1.34
CA ALA A 350 12.25 2.83 0.65
C ALA A 350 13.05 2.91 -0.64
N GLY A 351 14.10 2.08 -0.75
CA GLY A 351 14.93 2.03 -1.95
C GLY A 351 15.92 3.18 -2.14
N THR A 352 15.97 4.14 -1.21
CA THR A 352 16.81 5.33 -1.38
C THR A 352 18.18 5.24 -0.71
N ASN A 353 18.41 4.25 0.16
CA ASN A 353 19.65 4.09 0.93
C ASN A 353 20.14 5.38 1.60
N ASN A 354 19.23 6.26 2.04
CA ASN A 354 19.64 7.52 2.64
C ASN A 354 20.40 7.28 3.97
N ALA A 355 21.68 7.69 4.01
CA ALA A 355 22.57 7.45 5.14
C ALA A 355 22.05 8.06 6.46
N ARG A 356 21.42 9.23 6.42
CA ARG A 356 20.88 9.90 7.61
C ARG A 356 19.69 9.13 8.20
N LEU A 357 18.77 8.70 7.35
CA LEU A 357 17.62 7.89 7.76
C LEU A 357 18.06 6.54 8.32
N ALA A 358 19.03 5.87 7.67
CA ALA A 358 19.60 4.61 8.15
C ALA A 358 20.31 4.76 9.50
N ALA A 359 20.95 5.92 9.77
CA ALA A 359 21.55 6.21 11.07
C ALA A 359 20.48 6.42 12.15
N MET A 360 19.40 7.16 11.84
CA MET A 360 18.28 7.37 12.75
C MET A 360 17.57 6.05 13.11
N LEU A 361 17.29 5.20 12.11
CA LEU A 361 16.69 3.88 12.35
C LEU A 361 17.60 2.97 13.19
N ARG A 362 18.93 3.09 13.07
CA ARG A 362 19.87 2.37 13.94
C ARG A 362 19.81 2.87 15.39
N GLN A 363 19.70 4.17 15.61
CA GLN A 363 19.52 4.75 16.95
C GLN A 363 18.19 4.31 17.58
N LEU A 364 17.10 4.31 16.80
CA LEU A 364 15.79 3.82 17.24
C LEU A 364 15.81 2.33 17.59
N ALA A 365 16.58 1.51 16.86
CA ALA A 365 16.74 0.10 17.19
C ALA A 365 17.42 -0.13 18.55
N VAL A 366 18.39 0.71 18.92
CA VAL A 366 19.05 0.65 20.23
C VAL A 366 18.10 1.12 21.33
N TYR A 367 17.35 2.21 21.07
CA TYR A 367 16.40 2.77 22.02
C TYR A 367 15.26 1.79 22.35
N HIS A 368 14.65 1.19 21.33
CA HIS A 368 13.56 0.21 21.48
C HIS A 368 14.04 -1.24 21.67
N GLY A 369 15.31 -1.46 22.04
CA GLY A 369 15.88 -2.81 22.17
C GLY A 369 15.19 -3.72 23.19
N LYS A 370 14.39 -3.15 24.11
CA LYS A 370 13.61 -3.89 25.11
C LYS A 370 12.23 -4.34 24.60
N ASP A 371 11.66 -3.64 23.62
CA ASP A 371 10.30 -3.90 23.13
C ASP A 371 10.35 -4.68 21.82
N MET A 372 9.96 -5.96 21.85
CA MET A 372 10.03 -6.86 20.68
C MET A 372 9.23 -6.32 19.47
N ASN A 373 8.05 -5.73 19.71
CA ASN A 373 7.17 -5.22 18.66
C ASN A 373 7.72 -3.96 17.99
N ASN A 374 8.29 -3.02 18.77
CA ASN A 374 8.93 -1.82 18.23
C ASN A 374 10.16 -2.22 17.41
N LEU A 375 10.95 -3.15 17.95
CA LEU A 375 12.14 -3.65 17.27
C LEU A 375 11.80 -4.36 15.95
N PHE A 376 10.69 -5.10 15.89
CA PHE A 376 10.20 -5.70 14.65
C PHE A 376 9.90 -4.62 13.61
N MET A 377 9.18 -3.56 13.98
CA MET A 377 8.85 -2.47 13.05
C MET A 377 10.08 -1.68 12.59
N VAL A 378 11.05 -1.44 13.49
CA VAL A 378 12.32 -0.78 13.13
C VAL A 378 13.12 -1.63 12.15
N ARG A 379 13.20 -2.96 12.35
CA ARG A 379 13.89 -3.86 11.43
C ARG A 379 13.20 -3.93 10.06
N LEU A 380 11.88 -3.93 10.05
CA LEU A 380 11.10 -3.85 8.80
C LEU A 380 11.42 -2.55 8.06
N ALA A 381 11.39 -1.41 8.75
CA ALA A 381 11.75 -0.11 8.18
C ALA A 381 13.19 -0.10 7.64
N GLN A 382 14.16 -0.64 8.37
CA GLN A 382 15.54 -0.79 7.90
C GLN A 382 15.63 -1.66 6.62
N GLY A 383 14.90 -2.77 6.58
CA GLY A 383 14.80 -3.63 5.39
C GLY A 383 14.27 -2.87 4.18
N LEU A 384 13.21 -2.08 4.36
CA LEU A 384 12.63 -1.24 3.31
C LEU A 384 13.59 -0.17 2.81
N THR A 385 14.35 0.49 3.71
CA THR A 385 15.34 1.51 3.27
C THR A 385 16.43 0.93 2.35
N HIS A 386 16.74 -0.35 2.52
CA HIS A 386 17.73 -1.08 1.74
C HIS A 386 17.11 -2.03 0.69
N LEU A 387 15.85 -1.82 0.31
CA LEU A 387 15.14 -2.64 -0.66
C LEU A 387 15.94 -2.79 -1.96
N GLY A 388 16.23 -4.03 -2.38
CA GLY A 388 17.05 -4.33 -3.56
C GLY A 388 18.47 -3.76 -3.49
N LYS A 389 19.02 -3.51 -2.29
CA LYS A 389 20.24 -2.71 -2.06
C LYS A 389 20.16 -1.29 -2.62
N GLY A 390 18.95 -0.73 -2.76
CA GLY A 390 18.67 0.59 -3.31
C GLY A 390 18.28 0.59 -4.80
N THR A 391 18.27 -0.57 -5.45
CA THR A 391 17.91 -0.67 -6.88
C THR A 391 16.41 -0.67 -7.13
N MET A 392 15.59 -0.84 -6.09
CA MET A 392 14.14 -0.94 -6.20
C MET A 392 13.45 0.21 -5.47
N THR A 393 12.32 0.69 -5.97
CA THR A 393 11.51 1.78 -5.39
C THR A 393 10.07 1.35 -5.18
N LEU A 394 9.35 2.08 -4.33
CA LEU A 394 7.92 1.89 -4.06
C LEU A 394 7.04 2.99 -4.67
N ASN A 395 7.61 3.92 -5.44
CA ASN A 395 6.87 5.07 -5.93
C ASN A 395 5.74 4.64 -6.89
N PRO A 396 4.48 5.01 -6.64
CA PRO A 396 3.36 4.63 -7.53
C PRO A 396 3.31 5.44 -8.83
N TYR A 397 4.12 6.49 -8.96
CA TYR A 397 4.17 7.31 -10.16
C TYR A 397 5.24 6.86 -11.15
N HIS A 398 4.87 6.80 -12.43
CA HIS A 398 5.71 6.48 -13.57
C HIS A 398 5.82 7.68 -14.53
N SER A 399 6.91 7.76 -15.28
CA SER A 399 7.15 8.80 -16.30
C SER A 399 7.05 10.21 -15.72
N ASP A 400 8.04 10.60 -14.92
CA ASP A 400 8.19 12.00 -14.47
C ASP A 400 6.96 12.54 -13.73
N ARG A 401 6.34 11.67 -12.91
CA ARG A 401 5.14 11.93 -12.09
C ARG A 401 3.84 12.19 -12.85
N MET A 402 3.81 11.97 -14.16
CA MET A 402 2.61 12.19 -14.97
C MET A 402 1.62 11.03 -14.90
N LEU A 403 2.10 9.80 -14.77
CA LEU A 403 1.25 8.60 -14.81
C LEU A 403 1.18 7.93 -13.44
N LEU A 404 -0.02 7.80 -12.89
CA LEU A 404 -0.27 7.04 -11.68
C LEU A 404 -0.47 5.56 -12.03
N CYS A 405 0.44 4.69 -11.57
CA CYS A 405 0.23 3.25 -11.63
C CYS A 405 -0.79 2.84 -10.55
N ARG A 406 -1.98 2.47 -11.03
CA ARG A 406 -3.13 2.09 -10.20
C ARG A 406 -2.86 0.88 -9.31
N VAL A 407 -2.11 -0.10 -9.81
CA VAL A 407 -1.78 -1.35 -9.10
C VAL A 407 -0.80 -1.10 -7.94
N SER A 408 0.24 -0.30 -8.18
CA SER A 408 1.22 0.07 -7.14
C SER A 408 0.56 0.85 -6.00
N LEU A 409 -0.33 1.79 -6.34
CA LEU A 409 -1.10 2.52 -5.33
C LEU A 409 -2.04 1.58 -4.55
N ALA A 410 -2.69 0.61 -5.21
CA ALA A 410 -3.55 -0.37 -4.55
C ALA A 410 -2.79 -1.23 -3.51
N GLY A 411 -1.59 -1.69 -3.86
CA GLY A 411 -0.72 -2.42 -2.93
C GLY A 411 -0.30 -1.60 -1.72
N LEU A 412 0.11 -0.34 -1.93
CA LEU A 412 0.44 0.59 -0.84
C LEU A 412 -0.76 0.88 0.06
N LEU A 413 -1.93 1.15 -0.51
CA LEU A 413 -3.14 1.46 0.26
C LEU A 413 -3.60 0.28 1.12
N THR A 414 -3.48 -0.94 0.60
CA THR A 414 -3.79 -2.16 1.34
C THR A 414 -2.95 -2.27 2.61
N VAL A 415 -1.65 -1.98 2.52
CA VAL A 415 -0.74 -1.99 3.67
C VAL A 415 -1.05 -0.84 4.64
N LEU A 416 -1.34 0.36 4.13
CA LEU A 416 -1.64 1.53 4.96
C LEU A 416 -2.97 1.40 5.72
N VAL A 417 -4.02 0.86 5.10
CA VAL A 417 -5.29 0.59 5.78
C VAL A 417 -5.15 -0.53 6.82
N SER A 418 -4.31 -1.53 6.56
CA SER A 418 -3.97 -2.56 7.55
C SER A 418 -3.26 -1.99 8.79
N LEU A 419 -2.61 -0.83 8.68
CA LEU A 419 -1.89 -0.16 9.77
C LEU A 419 -2.78 0.72 10.65
N PHE A 420 -4.07 0.88 10.33
CA PHE A 420 -4.99 1.54 11.25
C PHE A 420 -5.15 0.78 12.58
N ASP A 421 -4.96 -0.55 12.60
CA ASP A 421 -4.92 -1.36 13.84
C ASP A 421 -3.67 -2.26 13.91
N VAL A 422 -2.49 -1.63 14.04
CA VAL A 422 -1.18 -2.32 14.01
C VAL A 422 -1.08 -3.51 14.96
N LYS A 423 -1.69 -3.41 16.16
CA LYS A 423 -1.60 -4.43 17.21
C LYS A 423 -2.27 -5.74 16.82
N GLN A 424 -3.38 -5.69 16.09
CA GLN A 424 -4.16 -6.88 15.73
C GLN A 424 -3.74 -7.44 14.37
N THR A 425 -3.33 -6.59 13.44
CA THR A 425 -2.96 -6.99 12.08
C THR A 425 -1.53 -7.47 11.97
N ILE A 426 -0.59 -6.53 12.00
CA ILE A 426 0.79 -6.71 11.55
C ILE A 426 1.67 -7.24 12.66
N ILE A 427 1.45 -6.82 13.91
CA ILE A 427 2.15 -7.35 15.09
C ILE A 427 1.50 -8.66 15.57
N GLY A 428 0.23 -8.88 15.22
CA GLY A 428 -0.56 -10.03 15.65
C GLY A 428 -0.40 -11.23 14.72
N LYS A 429 -1.45 -11.54 13.96
CA LYS A 429 -1.55 -12.80 13.20
C LYS A 429 -1.23 -12.67 11.72
N TYR A 430 -1.27 -11.47 11.13
CA TYR A 430 -1.36 -11.27 9.69
C TYR A 430 -0.17 -10.51 9.10
N HIS A 431 1.04 -10.95 9.44
CA HIS A 431 2.29 -10.41 8.89
C HIS A 431 2.36 -10.49 7.35
N TYR A 432 1.63 -11.43 6.74
CA TYR A 432 1.61 -11.62 5.30
C TYR A 432 0.92 -10.48 4.53
N LEU A 433 0.14 -9.62 5.19
CA LEU A 433 -0.43 -8.42 4.56
C LEU A 433 0.65 -7.46 4.06
N LEU A 434 1.86 -7.52 4.62
CA LEU A 434 3.00 -6.73 4.14
C LEU A 434 3.46 -7.16 2.74
N TYR A 435 3.14 -8.38 2.28
CA TYR A 435 3.51 -8.83 0.94
C TYR A 435 2.72 -8.15 -0.17
N PHE A 436 1.60 -7.48 0.14
CA PHE A 436 0.94 -6.59 -0.83
C PHE A 436 1.82 -5.43 -1.27
N LEU A 437 2.90 -5.13 -0.53
CA LEU A 437 3.93 -4.19 -0.97
C LEU A 437 4.66 -4.64 -2.23
N ALA A 438 4.70 -5.95 -2.53
CA ALA A 438 5.34 -6.49 -3.72
C ALA A 438 4.77 -5.89 -5.02
N LEU A 439 3.48 -5.56 -5.04
CA LEU A 439 2.80 -4.88 -6.15
C LEU A 439 3.37 -3.48 -6.44
N ALA A 440 3.96 -2.84 -5.43
CA ALA A 440 4.53 -1.51 -5.53
C ALA A 440 6.04 -1.52 -5.82
N ILE A 441 6.70 -2.67 -5.73
CA ILE A 441 8.15 -2.79 -5.96
C ILE A 441 8.42 -2.64 -7.46
N GLN A 442 9.27 -1.68 -7.82
CA GLN A 442 9.68 -1.42 -9.21
C GLN A 442 11.19 -1.17 -9.30
N PRO A 443 11.87 -1.55 -10.39
CA PRO A 443 13.28 -1.28 -10.56
C PRO A 443 13.50 0.20 -10.89
N ARG A 444 14.46 0.80 -10.21
CA ARG A 444 14.86 2.21 -10.33
C ARG A 444 16.00 2.44 -11.32
N MET A 445 16.64 1.36 -11.77
CA MET A 445 17.81 1.45 -12.63
C MET A 445 17.38 1.80 -14.05
N LEU A 446 18.05 2.79 -14.64
CA LEU A 446 17.98 3.06 -16.05
C LEU A 446 18.88 2.06 -16.79
N VAL A 447 18.25 1.16 -17.54
CA VAL A 447 18.91 0.21 -18.42
C VAL A 447 18.51 0.53 -19.86
N THR A 448 19.51 0.60 -20.72
CA THR A 448 19.31 0.86 -22.15
C THR A 448 19.43 -0.44 -22.94
N PHE A 449 18.48 -0.67 -23.83
CA PHE A 449 18.44 -1.80 -24.73
C PHE A 449 18.53 -1.35 -26.18
N ASP A 450 19.13 -2.20 -27.02
CA ASP A 450 19.11 -2.08 -28.48
C ASP A 450 17.79 -2.61 -29.06
N GLU A 451 17.52 -2.39 -30.36
CA GLU A 451 16.35 -2.93 -31.07
C GLU A 451 16.24 -4.46 -30.97
N SER A 452 17.38 -5.12 -30.76
CA SER A 452 17.50 -6.57 -30.55
C SER A 452 17.30 -7.03 -29.09
N LEU A 453 16.80 -6.16 -28.20
CA LEU A 453 16.59 -6.41 -26.76
C LEU A 453 17.87 -6.81 -25.99
N ARG A 454 19.04 -6.51 -26.56
CA ARG A 454 20.34 -6.73 -25.90
C ARG A 454 20.73 -5.48 -25.11
N PRO A 455 21.26 -5.64 -23.88
CA PRO A 455 21.68 -4.49 -23.07
C PRO A 455 22.86 -3.78 -23.75
N LEU A 456 22.73 -2.47 -23.96
CA LEU A 456 23.73 -1.62 -24.60
C LEU A 456 24.19 -0.55 -23.61
N PRO A 457 25.48 -0.52 -23.20
CA PRO A 457 25.99 0.54 -22.33
C PRO A 457 26.18 1.83 -23.13
N VAL A 458 25.44 2.88 -22.78
CA VAL A 458 25.48 4.20 -23.42
C VAL A 458 25.75 5.27 -22.35
N PRO A 459 26.56 6.30 -22.65
CA PRO A 459 26.77 7.40 -21.73
C PRO A 459 25.51 8.27 -21.61
N VAL A 460 25.06 8.47 -20.37
CA VAL A 460 23.88 9.24 -19.98
C VAL A 460 24.32 10.34 -19.00
N ARG A 461 23.78 11.54 -19.17
CA ARG A 461 23.91 12.66 -18.25
C ARG A 461 22.76 12.61 -17.25
N VAL A 462 23.07 12.48 -15.97
CA VAL A 462 22.08 12.51 -14.89
C VAL A 462 22.23 13.82 -14.12
N GLY A 463 21.12 14.53 -13.91
CA GLY A 463 21.08 15.79 -13.17
C GLY A 463 19.71 16.05 -12.56
N GLN A 464 19.58 17.13 -11.79
CA GLN A 464 18.29 17.52 -11.20
C GLN A 464 17.31 17.98 -12.27
N ALA A 465 16.07 17.48 -12.19
CA ALA A 465 14.98 17.88 -13.06
C ALA A 465 14.68 19.38 -12.92
N VAL A 466 14.58 20.08 -14.05
CA VAL A 466 14.10 21.46 -14.09
C VAL A 466 12.90 21.56 -15.01
N ASP A 467 11.93 22.35 -14.58
CA ASP A 467 10.76 22.65 -15.40
C ASP A 467 11.17 23.58 -16.54
N VAL A 468 10.99 23.09 -17.77
CA VAL A 468 11.41 23.78 -19.00
C VAL A 468 10.31 24.65 -19.60
N VAL A 469 9.12 24.67 -18.98
CA VAL A 469 7.98 25.46 -19.41
C VAL A 469 8.34 26.96 -19.36
N GLY A 470 8.33 27.61 -20.53
CA GLY A 470 8.60 29.05 -20.66
C GLY A 470 10.02 29.43 -21.11
N GLN A 471 10.91 28.45 -21.35
CA GLN A 471 12.25 28.73 -21.90
C GLN A 471 12.24 28.69 -23.44
N ALA A 472 12.81 29.72 -24.07
CA ALA A 472 12.93 29.79 -25.53
C ALA A 472 14.15 28.99 -26.05
N GLY A 473 13.96 28.17 -27.08
CA GLY A 473 15.03 27.41 -27.76
C GLY A 473 14.89 25.89 -27.57
N LYS A 474 16.03 25.19 -27.47
CA LYS A 474 16.11 23.79 -27.01
C LYS A 474 16.56 23.78 -25.54
N PRO A 475 15.64 24.02 -24.58
CA PRO A 475 16.00 24.05 -23.16
C PRO A 475 16.43 22.66 -22.69
N LYS A 476 17.47 22.62 -21.87
CA LYS A 476 17.90 21.38 -21.21
C LYS A 476 16.96 21.08 -20.06
N THR A 477 16.56 19.83 -19.91
CA THR A 477 15.64 19.40 -18.85
C THR A 477 16.35 19.11 -17.52
N ILE A 478 17.69 19.12 -17.52
CA ILE A 478 18.55 18.83 -16.37
C ILE A 478 19.44 20.01 -15.98
N THR A 479 19.68 20.14 -14.69
CA THR A 479 20.73 21.01 -14.11
C THR A 479 21.74 20.20 -13.30
N GLY A 480 23.00 20.65 -13.29
CA GLY A 480 24.07 19.99 -12.52
C GLY A 480 24.32 18.54 -12.94
N PHE A 481 24.74 18.32 -14.18
CA PHE A 481 24.85 16.97 -14.73
C PHE A 481 26.18 16.27 -14.40
N GLN A 482 26.12 14.97 -14.11
CA GLN A 482 27.25 14.06 -14.12
C GLN A 482 27.04 13.03 -15.24
N THR A 483 28.11 12.69 -15.96
CA THR A 483 28.02 11.70 -17.03
C THR A 483 28.36 10.33 -16.46
N HIS A 484 27.42 9.40 -16.58
CA HIS A 484 27.55 8.00 -16.18
C HIS A 484 27.29 7.10 -17.38
N THR A 485 27.82 5.89 -17.37
CA THR A 485 27.50 4.85 -18.36
C THR A 485 26.38 3.97 -17.82
N THR A 486 25.36 3.64 -18.61
CA THR A 486 24.30 2.72 -18.19
C THR A 486 24.83 1.33 -17.87
N PRO A 487 24.27 0.63 -16.85
CA PRO A 487 23.09 0.98 -16.04
C PRO A 487 23.37 2.00 -14.92
N VAL A 488 22.47 2.97 -14.75
CA VAL A 488 22.59 4.04 -13.73
C VAL A 488 21.38 4.04 -12.81
N LEU A 489 21.58 4.30 -11.52
CA LEU A 489 20.51 4.47 -10.55
C LEU A 489 20.12 5.95 -10.50
N LEU A 490 18.87 6.28 -10.84
CA LEU A 490 18.37 7.65 -10.83
C LEU A 490 17.84 8.02 -9.45
N ALA A 491 18.32 9.09 -8.80
CA ALA A 491 17.73 9.54 -7.54
C ALA A 491 16.34 10.17 -7.74
N TYR A 492 15.63 10.48 -6.66
CA TYR A 492 14.26 10.98 -6.73
C TYR A 492 14.32 12.45 -7.15
N GLY A 493 13.71 12.79 -8.28
CA GLY A 493 13.80 14.12 -8.90
C GLY A 493 15.05 14.32 -9.78
N GLU A 494 15.83 13.28 -10.02
CA GLU A 494 16.85 13.30 -11.06
C GLU A 494 16.26 12.85 -12.40
N ARG A 495 16.69 13.51 -13.47
CA ARG A 495 16.38 13.14 -14.85
C ARG A 495 17.65 12.74 -15.58
N ALA A 496 17.49 11.82 -16.53
CA ALA A 496 18.53 11.38 -17.43
C ALA A 496 18.33 11.96 -18.83
N GLU A 497 19.42 12.40 -19.46
CA GLU A 497 19.49 12.75 -20.88
C GLU A 497 20.64 11.97 -21.53
N LEU A 498 20.51 11.55 -22.80
CA LEU A 498 21.62 10.93 -23.52
C LEU A 498 22.79 11.91 -23.67
N ALA A 499 24.03 11.41 -23.49
CA ALA A 499 25.22 12.24 -23.69
C ALA A 499 25.62 12.35 -25.17
N THR A 500 25.25 11.36 -26.00
CA THR A 500 25.59 11.26 -27.43
C THR A 500 24.34 11.20 -28.31
N GLU A 501 24.43 11.80 -29.51
CA GLU A 501 23.36 11.77 -30.54
C GLU A 501 23.43 10.53 -31.45
N GLU A 502 24.35 9.59 -31.15
CA GLU A 502 24.52 8.30 -31.84
C GLU A 502 23.25 7.44 -31.79
N TYR A 503 22.48 7.60 -30.72
CA TYR A 503 21.27 6.84 -30.45
C TYR A 503 20.09 7.78 -30.21
N LEU A 504 18.94 7.43 -30.76
CA LEU A 504 17.66 8.09 -30.53
C LEU A 504 16.85 7.24 -29.55
N THR A 505 16.23 7.87 -28.56
CA THR A 505 15.30 7.20 -27.66
C THR A 505 13.92 7.10 -28.32
N LEU A 506 13.31 5.92 -28.27
CA LEU A 506 11.91 5.76 -28.69
C LEU A 506 10.94 6.44 -27.74
N THR A 507 11.31 6.56 -26.46
CA THR A 507 10.54 7.26 -25.44
C THR A 507 11.11 8.66 -25.18
N PRO A 508 10.26 9.67 -24.96
CA PRO A 508 10.71 11.03 -24.60
C PRO A 508 11.29 11.10 -23.18
N VAL A 509 11.04 10.09 -22.34
CA VAL A 509 11.54 9.99 -20.95
C VAL A 509 12.44 8.77 -20.82
N LEU A 510 13.63 8.99 -20.24
CA LEU A 510 14.61 7.95 -19.92
C LEU A 510 14.41 7.47 -18.47
N GLU A 511 13.45 6.58 -18.24
CA GLU A 511 13.19 5.96 -16.94
C GLU A 511 13.06 4.44 -17.09
N GLY A 512 13.68 3.67 -16.18
CA GLY A 512 13.59 2.21 -16.15
C GLY A 512 14.24 1.57 -17.38
N PHE A 513 13.44 1.17 -18.36
CA PHE A 513 13.90 0.49 -19.56
C PHE A 513 13.73 1.40 -20.78
N ALA A 514 14.85 1.85 -21.35
CA ALA A 514 14.85 2.70 -22.54
C ALA A 514 15.35 1.90 -23.75
N ILE A 515 14.55 1.82 -24.79
CA ILE A 515 14.96 1.23 -26.08
C ILE A 515 15.57 2.35 -26.93
N LEU A 516 16.80 2.08 -27.38
CA LEU A 516 17.60 2.98 -28.21
C LEU A 516 17.61 2.46 -29.64
N GLN A 517 17.31 3.36 -30.58
CA GLN A 517 17.48 3.13 -32.01
C GLN A 517 18.76 3.82 -32.47
N LYS A 518 19.55 3.16 -33.31
CA LYS A 518 20.74 3.77 -33.89
C LYS A 518 20.33 4.88 -34.86
N ASN A 519 20.89 6.07 -34.68
CA ASN A 519 20.53 7.22 -35.50
C ASN A 519 21.06 7.07 -36.94
N PRO A 520 20.20 7.03 -37.98
CA PRO A 520 20.64 6.86 -39.36
C PRO A 520 21.34 8.11 -39.94
N ASN A 521 21.20 9.27 -39.29
CA ASN A 521 21.78 10.55 -39.74
C ASN A 521 23.07 10.93 -38.99
N TYR A 522 23.58 10.06 -38.12
CA TYR A 522 24.78 10.35 -37.35
C TYR A 522 26.04 10.21 -38.21
N VAL A 523 26.77 11.31 -38.36
CA VAL A 523 28.13 11.33 -38.93
C VAL A 523 29.09 11.61 -37.77
N PRO A 524 30.12 10.76 -37.57
CA PRO A 524 31.01 10.80 -36.40
C PRO A 524 31.86 12.07 -36.27
#